data_AF-A0A8J8VZ53-F1
#
_entry.id   AF-A0A8J8VZ53-F1
#
_cell.length_a   1.000
_cell.length_b   1.000
_cell.length_c   1.000
_cell.angle_alpha   90.00
_cell.angle_beta   90.00
_cell.angle_gamma   90.00
#
_symmetry.space_group_name_H-M   'P 1'
#
loop_
_entity.id
_entity.type
_entity.pdbx_description
1 polymer ?
#
loop_
_entity_poly.entity_id
_entity_poly.type
_entity_poly.pdbx_seq_one_letter_code
_entity_poly.pdbx_strand_id
1 'polypeptide(L)'
;MPSRKDRLYHWAFIVGPKVERQGGTGVRYHAMEKIGFSGRSEWCFDERNCPLAPTNMLLVRIMVGKVADGTRLVEIMRNTPIRQGQPGWNCVSWVKEALEMLSVDSKALGTSVIEWEKVRNAGMDYC
;
A
#
# COMPACT_ATOMS: atom_id res chain seq x y z
N MET A 1 -10.14 11.35 6.91
CA MET A 1 -9.79 11.38 5.47
C MET A 1 -8.34 11.84 5.32
N PRO A 2 -7.59 11.40 4.30
CA PRO A 2 -6.21 11.85 4.07
C PRO A 2 -6.12 13.38 3.99
N SER A 3 -5.10 13.97 4.59
CA SER A 3 -4.84 15.41 4.53
C SER A 3 -4.49 15.84 3.10
N ARG A 4 -4.53 17.15 2.80
CA ARG A 4 -4.19 17.67 1.47
C ARG A 4 -2.75 17.32 1.05
N LYS A 5 -1.81 17.29 2.00
CA LYS A 5 -0.40 16.95 1.71
C LYS A 5 -0.23 15.47 1.34
N ASP A 6 -0.97 14.57 1.99
CA ASP A 6 -0.83 13.12 1.73
C ASP A 6 -1.22 12.76 0.29
N ARG A 7 -2.15 13.54 -0.29
CA ARG A 7 -2.66 13.35 -1.65
C ARG A 7 -1.64 13.73 -2.74
N LEU A 8 -0.52 14.37 -2.38
CA LEU A 8 0.54 14.73 -3.33
C LEU A 8 1.41 13.52 -3.71
N TYR A 9 1.37 12.46 -2.89
CA TYR A 9 2.21 11.29 -3.06
C TYR A 9 1.37 10.06 -3.36
N HIS A 10 1.96 9.12 -4.11
CA HIS A 10 1.35 7.83 -4.36
C HIS A 10 1.75 6.84 -3.26
N TRP A 11 0.78 6.24 -2.59
CA TRP A 11 1.00 5.29 -1.50
C TRP A 11 0.74 3.84 -1.97
N ALA A 12 1.57 2.92 -1.51
CA ALA A 12 1.50 1.51 -1.88
C ALA A 12 2.13 0.64 -0.78
N PHE A 13 1.75 -0.63 -0.72
CA PHE A 13 2.50 -1.64 0.01
C PHE A 13 3.51 -2.31 -0.89
N ILE A 14 4.67 -2.66 -0.31
CA ILE A 14 5.65 -3.54 -0.92
C ILE A 14 5.90 -4.67 0.06
N VAL A 15 5.72 -5.90 -0.40
CA VAL A 15 6.04 -7.11 0.36
C VAL A 15 7.25 -7.77 -0.29
N GLY A 16 8.27 -8.04 0.51
CA GLY A 16 9.52 -8.62 0.05
C GLY A 16 10.15 -9.53 1.10
N PRO A 17 11.24 -10.23 0.76
CA PRO A 17 11.99 -11.02 1.72
C PRO A 17 12.55 -10.14 2.84
N LYS A 18 12.62 -10.71 4.05
CA LYS A 18 13.17 -10.04 5.24
C LYS A 18 14.59 -9.48 5.04
N VAL A 19 15.39 -10.18 4.23
CA VAL A 19 16.74 -9.75 3.86
C VAL A 19 16.73 -9.43 2.38
N GLU A 20 16.75 -8.15 2.06
CA GLU A 20 16.88 -7.69 0.67
C GLU A 20 18.28 -8.03 0.16
N ARG A 21 18.35 -8.53 -1.08
CA ARG A 21 19.60 -8.77 -1.80
C ARG A 21 19.61 -7.95 -3.07
N GLN A 22 20.79 -7.70 -3.63
CA GLN A 22 20.90 -7.06 -4.93
C GLN A 22 20.12 -7.87 -5.98
N GLY A 23 19.31 -7.17 -6.78
CA GLY A 23 18.39 -7.81 -7.73
C GLY A 23 17.15 -8.46 -7.10
N GLY A 24 16.93 -8.29 -5.80
CA GLY A 24 15.75 -8.80 -5.11
C GLY A 24 14.45 -8.19 -5.63
N THR A 25 13.42 -9.02 -5.71
CA THR A 25 12.07 -8.65 -6.13
C THR A 25 11.08 -8.80 -4.98
N GLY A 26 10.04 -7.98 -4.99
CA GLY A 26 8.89 -8.10 -4.12
C GLY A 26 7.60 -7.90 -4.91
N VAL A 27 6.48 -7.86 -4.21
CA VAL A 27 5.16 -7.60 -4.79
C VAL A 27 4.65 -6.26 -4.28
N ARG A 28 4.23 -5.38 -5.20
CA ARG A 28 3.59 -4.12 -4.89
C ARG A 28 2.08 -4.25 -4.98
N TYR A 29 1.39 -3.76 -3.96
CA TYR A 29 -0.07 -3.69 -3.88
C TYR A 29 -0.49 -2.24 -3.74
N HIS A 30 -1.37 -1.77 -4.62
CA HIS A 30 -1.89 -0.40 -4.55
C HIS A 30 -3.23 -0.26 -5.27
N ALA A 31 -3.99 0.75 -4.88
CA ALA A 31 -5.01 1.33 -5.74
C ALA A 31 -4.34 2.32 -6.70
N MET A 32 -4.50 2.11 -8.00
CA MET A 32 -3.96 2.96 -9.05
C MET A 32 -5.10 3.50 -9.91
N GLU A 33 -5.05 4.79 -10.20
CA GLU A 33 -5.94 5.42 -11.16
C GLU A 33 -5.48 5.10 -12.58
N LYS A 34 -6.39 4.60 -13.42
CA LYS A 34 -6.15 4.25 -14.82
C LYS A 34 -7.25 4.89 -15.68
N ILE A 35 -6.91 5.30 -16.90
CA ILE A 35 -7.91 5.72 -17.87
C ILE A 35 -8.53 4.46 -18.46
N GLY A 36 -9.82 4.25 -18.19
CA GLY A 36 -10.58 3.13 -18.72
C GLY A 36 -10.91 3.29 -20.21
N PHE A 37 -11.43 2.24 -20.84
CA PHE A 37 -11.84 2.25 -22.26
C PHE A 37 -12.89 3.32 -22.59
N SER A 38 -13.69 3.73 -21.60
CA SER A 38 -14.67 4.81 -21.71
C SER A 38 -14.05 6.22 -21.77
N GLY A 39 -12.72 6.33 -21.67
CA GLY A 39 -11.99 7.60 -21.52
C GLY A 39 -12.13 8.22 -20.14
N ARG A 40 -12.82 7.55 -19.20
CA ARG A 40 -12.98 8.02 -17.82
C ARG A 40 -11.90 7.44 -16.92
N SER A 41 -11.56 8.21 -15.91
CA SER A 41 -10.63 7.79 -14.87
C SER A 41 -11.31 6.79 -13.94
N GLU A 42 -10.68 5.64 -13.74
CA GLU A 42 -11.19 4.55 -12.91
C GLU A 42 -10.07 4.07 -11.97
N TRP A 43 -10.43 3.85 -10.71
CA TRP A 43 -9.48 3.25 -9.77
C TRP A 43 -9.40 1.74 -9.98
N CYS A 44 -8.22 1.16 -9.89
CA CYS A 44 -8.01 -0.27 -10.04
C CYS A 44 -7.12 -0.75 -8.90
N PHE A 45 -7.46 -1.90 -8.31
CA PHE A 45 -6.48 -2.65 -7.54
C PHE A 45 -5.44 -3.20 -8.51
N ASP A 46 -4.18 -3.10 -8.11
CA ASP A 46 -3.06 -3.56 -8.92
C ASP A 46 -2.04 -4.28 -8.03
N GLU A 47 -1.75 -5.52 -8.42
CA GLU A 47 -0.79 -6.42 -7.79
C GLU A 47 0.25 -6.77 -8.83
N ARG A 48 1.50 -6.35 -8.60
CA ARG A 48 2.58 -6.59 -9.57
C ARG A 48 3.92 -6.86 -8.90
N ASN A 49 4.73 -7.69 -9.55
CA ASN A 49 6.14 -7.83 -9.18
C ASN A 49 6.86 -6.48 -9.38
N CYS A 50 7.73 -6.15 -8.44
CA CYS A 50 8.53 -4.93 -8.48
C CYS A 50 9.97 -5.19 -7.98
N PRO A 51 10.96 -4.47 -8.49
CA PRO A 51 12.29 -4.45 -7.90
C PRO A 51 12.24 -3.84 -6.49
N LEU A 52 13.03 -4.40 -5.57
CA LEU A 52 13.24 -3.82 -4.23
C LEU A 52 14.40 -2.83 -4.20
N ALA A 53 15.17 -2.74 -5.29
CA ALA A 53 16.14 -1.67 -5.46
C ALA A 53 15.42 -0.30 -5.50
N PRO A 54 16.04 0.77 -4.97
CA PRO A 54 15.53 2.13 -5.13
C PRO A 54 15.29 2.42 -6.62
N THR A 55 14.08 2.87 -6.97
CA THR A 55 13.77 3.35 -8.31
C THR A 55 13.59 4.86 -8.26
N ASN A 56 13.81 5.57 -9.37
CA ASN A 56 13.72 7.04 -9.43
C ASN A 56 12.34 7.61 -9.01
N MET A 57 11.30 6.77 -8.96
CA MET A 57 9.93 7.17 -8.57
C MET A 57 9.56 6.80 -7.13
N LEU A 58 10.48 6.24 -6.36
CA LEU A 58 10.25 5.84 -4.97
C LEU A 58 10.88 6.86 -4.03
N LEU A 59 10.05 7.69 -3.41
CA LEU A 59 10.52 8.73 -2.48
C LEU A 59 11.01 8.13 -1.16
N VAL A 60 10.18 7.30 -0.53
CA VAL A 60 10.43 6.76 0.83
C VAL A 60 9.92 5.33 0.92
N ARG A 61 10.64 4.49 1.67
CA ARG A 61 10.14 3.19 2.16
C ARG A 61 10.27 3.12 3.67
N ILE A 62 9.17 2.83 4.35
CA ILE A 62 9.14 2.56 5.79
C ILE A 62 8.70 1.12 6.02
N MET A 63 9.38 0.42 6.91
CA MET A 63 9.04 -0.96 7.29
C MET A 63 7.96 -0.92 8.38
N VAL A 64 6.76 -1.38 8.04
CA VAL A 64 5.61 -1.36 8.95
C VAL A 64 5.37 -2.70 9.67
N GLY A 65 5.97 -3.80 9.23
CA GLY A 65 5.81 -5.07 9.91
C GLY A 65 6.41 -6.27 9.19
N LYS A 66 6.36 -7.41 9.89
CA LYS A 66 6.74 -8.72 9.36
C LYS A 66 5.49 -9.48 8.93
N VAL A 67 5.56 -10.11 7.76
CA VAL A 67 4.51 -11.02 7.30
C VAL A 67 4.66 -12.35 8.05
N ALA A 68 3.59 -12.79 8.69
CA ALA A 68 3.50 -14.10 9.35
C ALA A 68 2.82 -15.13 8.44
N ASP A 69 1.77 -14.72 7.73
CA ASP A 69 1.06 -15.53 6.76
C ASP A 69 0.87 -14.74 5.45
N GLY A 70 1.62 -15.12 4.42
CA GLY A 70 1.60 -14.46 3.12
C GLY A 70 0.29 -14.66 2.36
N THR A 71 -0.35 -15.82 2.50
CA THR A 71 -1.61 -16.12 1.80
C THR A 71 -2.72 -15.24 2.34
N ARG A 72 -2.84 -15.12 3.67
CA ARG A 72 -3.82 -14.23 4.31
C ARG A 72 -3.57 -12.77 3.96
N LEU A 73 -2.30 -12.34 3.95
CA LEU A 73 -1.97 -10.97 3.57
C LEU A 73 -2.44 -10.67 2.15
N VAL A 74 -2.15 -11.55 1.19
CA VAL A 74 -2.56 -11.39 -0.21
C VAL A 74 -4.08 -11.33 -0.33
N GLU A 75 -4.79 -12.21 0.37
CA GLU A 75 -6.25 -12.22 0.40
C GLU A 75 -6.82 -10.90 0.94
N ILE A 76 -6.27 -10.36 2.03
CA ILE A 76 -6.67 -9.07 2.58
C ILE A 76 -6.42 -7.93 1.59
N MET A 77 -5.25 -7.89 0.93
CA MET A 77 -4.94 -6.86 -0.07
C MET A 77 -5.93 -6.90 -1.24
N ARG A 78 -6.24 -8.09 -1.76
CA ARG A 78 -7.19 -8.28 -2.87
C ARG A 78 -8.63 -7.96 -2.49
N ASN A 79 -9.01 -8.23 -1.25
CA ASN A 79 -10.35 -7.96 -0.74
C ASN A 79 -10.53 -6.52 -0.21
N THR A 80 -9.46 -5.73 -0.11
CA THR A 80 -9.56 -4.32 0.28
C THR A 80 -10.29 -3.55 -0.81
N PRO A 81 -11.42 -2.89 -0.50
CA PRO A 81 -12.32 -2.37 -1.52
C PRO A 81 -11.74 -1.19 -2.30
N ILE A 82 -11.98 -1.20 -3.61
CA ILE A 82 -11.77 -0.04 -4.49
C ILE A 82 -13.09 0.73 -4.60
N ARG A 83 -13.06 2.03 -4.31
CA ARG A 83 -14.28 2.86 -4.25
C ARG A 83 -14.35 3.85 -5.40
N GLN A 84 -15.07 3.48 -6.45
CA GLN A 84 -15.28 4.36 -7.62
C GLN A 84 -16.15 5.56 -7.25
N GLY A 85 -15.80 6.74 -7.77
CA GLY A 85 -16.63 7.94 -7.68
C GLY A 85 -16.81 8.50 -6.26
N GLN A 86 -16.20 7.90 -5.23
CA GLN A 86 -16.31 8.39 -3.87
C GLN A 86 -15.44 9.64 -3.66
N PRO A 87 -16.03 10.80 -3.32
CA PRO A 87 -15.25 12.03 -3.13
C PRO A 87 -14.17 11.88 -2.07
N GLY A 88 -12.93 12.24 -2.42
CA GLY A 88 -11.78 12.20 -1.52
C GLY A 88 -11.15 10.83 -1.30
N TRP A 89 -11.70 9.77 -1.92
CA TRP A 89 -11.07 8.45 -1.93
C TRP A 89 -9.94 8.38 -2.96
N ASN A 90 -8.85 7.71 -2.61
CA ASN A 90 -7.63 7.58 -3.42
C ASN A 90 -6.73 6.45 -2.90
N CYS A 91 -5.51 6.32 -3.43
CA CYS A 91 -4.51 5.36 -2.99
C CYS A 91 -4.17 5.42 -1.49
N VAL A 92 -4.15 6.62 -0.90
CA VAL A 92 -3.92 6.81 0.54
C VAL A 92 -5.06 6.23 1.37
N SER A 93 -6.30 6.45 0.91
CA SER A 93 -7.50 5.91 1.55
C SER A 93 -7.51 4.38 1.48
N TRP A 94 -7.13 3.81 0.33
CA TRP A 94 -6.98 2.36 0.18
C TRP A 94 -5.91 1.77 1.12
N VAL A 95 -4.74 2.40 1.25
CA VAL A 95 -3.70 1.97 2.20
C VAL A 95 -4.22 1.98 3.64
N LYS A 96 -4.94 3.04 4.02
CA LYS A 96 -5.57 3.13 5.34
C LYS A 96 -6.57 2.00 5.60
N GLU A 97 -7.47 1.74 4.65
CA GLU A 97 -8.47 0.67 4.75
C GLU A 97 -7.81 -0.72 4.83
N ALA A 98 -6.75 -0.96 4.06
CA ALA A 98 -5.97 -2.20 4.12
C ALA A 98 -5.28 -2.40 5.48
N LEU A 99 -4.71 -1.34 6.08
CA LEU A 99 -4.14 -1.43 7.44
C LEU A 99 -5.22 -1.78 8.48
N GLU A 100 -6.41 -1.21 8.36
CA GLU A 100 -7.55 -1.51 9.23
C GLU A 100 -7.98 -2.97 9.08
N MET A 101 -8.05 -3.50 7.86
CA MET A 101 -8.35 -4.91 7.63
C MET A 101 -7.27 -5.85 8.18
N LEU A 102 -5.99 -5.51 8.01
CA LEU A 102 -4.86 -6.25 8.61
C LEU A 102 -4.92 -6.25 10.14
N SER A 103 -5.38 -5.14 10.74
CA SER A 103 -5.55 -5.04 12.18
C SER A 103 -6.66 -5.94 12.72
N VAL A 104 -7.71 -6.19 11.93
CA VAL A 104 -8.82 -7.08 12.31
C VAL A 104 -8.42 -8.56 12.19
N ASP A 105 -7.68 -8.94 11.14
CA ASP A 105 -7.27 -10.34 10.93
C ASP A 105 -6.32 -10.85 12.03
N SER A 106 -5.41 -10.00 12.51
CA SER A 106 -4.39 -10.28 13.55
C SER A 106 -3.43 -11.47 13.29
N LYS A 107 -3.57 -12.20 12.19
CA LYS A 107 -2.81 -13.42 11.87
C LYS A 107 -1.91 -13.26 10.65
N ALA A 108 -2.23 -12.36 9.73
CA ALA A 108 -1.43 -12.08 8.54
C ALA A 108 -0.04 -11.49 8.89
N LEU A 109 0.05 -10.73 9.99
CA LEU A 109 1.26 -10.04 10.42
C LEU A 109 1.78 -10.59 11.76
N GLY A 110 3.10 -10.60 11.91
CA GLY A 110 3.77 -10.79 13.19
C GLY A 110 4.02 -9.44 13.88
N THR A 111 5.26 -9.20 14.31
CA THR A 111 5.67 -7.87 14.83
C THR A 111 5.37 -6.78 13.79
N SER A 112 4.52 -5.82 14.14
CA SER A 112 4.08 -4.77 13.22
C SER A 112 3.61 -3.50 13.94
N VAL A 113 3.62 -2.39 13.20
CA VAL A 113 3.05 -1.08 13.56
C VAL A 113 2.16 -0.67 12.40
N ILE A 114 0.85 -0.88 12.56
CA ILE A 114 -0.16 -0.70 11.49
C ILE A 114 -1.20 0.37 11.82
N GLU A 115 -1.05 1.06 12.95
CA GLU A 115 -1.88 2.23 13.27
C GLU A 115 -1.67 3.32 12.22
N TRP A 116 -2.76 3.72 11.56
CA TRP A 116 -2.72 4.66 10.43
C TRP A 116 -1.92 5.92 10.73
N GLU A 117 -2.16 6.57 11.87
CA GLU A 117 -1.48 7.83 12.21
C GLU A 117 0.04 7.64 12.40
N LYS A 118 0.47 6.52 13.00
CA LYS A 118 1.90 6.22 13.16
C LYS A 118 2.59 5.98 11.81
N VAL A 119 1.97 5.15 10.97
CA VAL A 119 2.50 4.84 9.63
C VAL A 119 2.55 6.11 8.78
N ARG A 120 1.47 6.89 8.79
CA ARG A 120 1.35 8.12 8.03
C ARG A 120 2.41 9.14 8.44
N ASN A 121 2.53 9.42 9.73
CA ASN A 121 3.47 10.42 10.23
C ASN A 121 4.91 10.00 9.93
N ALA A 122 5.27 8.74 10.19
CA ALA A 122 6.60 8.23 9.88
C ALA A 122 6.96 8.34 8.39
N GLY A 123 6.00 8.16 7.48
CA GLY A 123 6.23 8.34 6.04
C GLY A 123 6.37 9.80 5.64
N MET A 124 5.54 10.68 6.22
CA MET A 124 5.51 12.10 5.90
C MET A 124 6.65 12.90 6.55
N ASP A 125 7.30 12.40 7.59
CA ASP A 125 8.47 13.06 8.21
C ASP A 125 9.68 13.17 7.26
N TYR A 126 9.68 12.41 6.15
CA TYR A 126 10.72 12.46 5.11
C TYR A 126 10.36 13.37 3.92
N CYS A 127 9.18 14.00 3.91
CA CYS A 127 8.59 14.70 2.76
C CYS A 127 8.24 16.17 3.06
#